data_AF-A0A3N5AKV1-F1
#
_entry.id   AF-A0A3N5AKV1-F1
#
_cell.length_a   1.000
_cell.length_b   1.000
_cell.length_c   1.000
_cell.angle_alpha   90.00
_cell.angle_beta   90.00
_cell.angle_gamma   90.00
#
_symmetry.space_group_name_H-M   'P 1'
#
loop_
_entity.id
_entity.type
_entity.pdbx_description
1 polymer ?
#
loop_
_entity_poly.entity_id
_entity_poly.type
_entity_poly.pdbx_seq_one_letter_code
_entity_poly.pdbx_strand_id
1 'polypeptide(L)'
;MSSSPTPDALLGPADIRELAAALGVRPTKQRGQNFVIDANTVRRIVRTAGVRPDDVVVEVGPGLGSLTLALLEVADRVTAVEIDDVLAGALPATIAARMPERADRFALVHSDAMHVTELPGPAPTALVANLPYNVAVPVLLHMLETFPSIERTLVMVQSEVADRLAAAPGSKVYGVPSVKANWYAEVKRAGAIGRNVFWPAPNVDSGLVSLVRRTEPLKTTASRREVFAVVDAAFAQRRKTLRAALAGWAGSPAAAEAALVAAGVSPQARGEALTVEEFARIAEHAERPGGAGGAKPGERTGRAGSSEPAGSAGSPGPAGSSEAAPSAKPADTPAAAQHAVHKEPGQK
;
A
#
# COMPACT_ATOMS: atom_id res chain seq x y z
N MET A 1 34.50 11.88 5.67
CA MET A 1 34.49 12.46 7.04
C MET A 1 33.29 11.86 7.74
N SER A 2 33.52 11.05 8.78
CA SER A 2 32.43 10.43 9.56
C SER A 2 31.94 11.48 10.54
N SER A 3 30.78 12.11 10.29
CA SER A 3 30.16 12.94 11.32
C SER A 3 29.64 12.00 12.41
N SER A 4 30.09 12.22 13.63
CA SER A 4 29.48 11.60 14.80
C SER A 4 28.03 12.07 14.89
N PRO A 5 27.05 11.21 15.22
CA PRO A 5 25.66 11.63 15.32
C PRO A 5 25.54 12.73 16.38
N THR A 6 24.92 13.85 16.01
CA THR A 6 24.62 14.95 16.93
C THR A 6 23.69 14.41 18.01
N PRO A 7 24.10 14.37 19.29
CA PRO A 7 23.33 13.71 20.36
C PRO A 7 21.91 14.27 20.57
N ASP A 8 21.63 15.47 20.04
CA ASP A 8 20.42 16.27 20.30
C ASP A 8 19.45 16.37 19.10
N ALA A 9 19.70 15.61 18.03
CA ALA A 9 18.91 15.69 16.79
C ALA A 9 17.58 14.92 16.86
N LEU A 10 17.48 13.87 17.68
CA LEU A 10 16.28 13.03 17.75
C LEU A 10 15.29 13.54 18.80
N LEU A 11 13.99 13.31 18.54
CA LEU A 11 12.92 13.79 19.41
C LEU A 11 12.73 12.87 20.62
N GLY A 12 12.79 13.44 21.81
CA GLY A 12 12.39 12.81 23.05
C GLY A 12 10.93 13.09 23.44
N PRO A 13 10.48 12.57 24.59
CA PRO A 13 9.10 12.75 25.05
C PRO A 13 8.71 14.22 25.30
N ALA A 14 9.66 15.05 25.73
CA ALA A 14 9.42 16.49 25.95
C ALA A 14 9.22 17.23 24.63
N ASP A 15 10.11 17.02 23.66
CA ASP A 15 10.05 17.63 22.33
C ASP A 15 8.74 17.31 21.62
N ILE A 16 8.31 16.04 21.68
CA ILE A 16 7.07 15.59 21.06
C ILE A 16 5.85 16.27 21.66
N ARG A 17 5.82 16.45 22.98
CA ARG A 17 4.71 17.14 23.66
C ARG A 17 4.70 18.63 23.35
N GLU A 18 5.87 19.26 23.30
CA GLU A 18 6.03 20.67 22.96
C GLU A 18 5.59 20.94 21.51
N LEU A 19 6.09 20.16 20.55
CA LEU A 19 5.69 20.26 19.15
C LEU A 19 4.20 20.02 18.97
N ALA A 20 3.65 18.97 19.59
CA ALA A 20 2.21 18.70 19.50
C ALA A 20 1.38 19.84 20.10
N ALA A 21 1.79 20.42 21.22
CA ALA A 21 1.11 21.54 21.85
C ALA A 21 1.18 22.81 20.98
N ALA A 22 2.36 23.14 20.43
CA ALA A 22 2.57 24.29 19.57
C ALA A 22 1.73 24.20 18.28
N LEU A 23 1.57 23.00 17.73
CA LEU A 23 0.77 22.73 16.55
C LEU A 23 -0.72 22.57 16.83
N GLY A 24 -1.15 22.61 18.10
CA GLY A 24 -2.53 22.32 18.49
C GLY A 24 -2.98 20.90 18.16
N VAL A 25 -2.04 19.98 17.91
CA VAL A 25 -2.31 18.58 17.56
C VAL A 25 -2.82 17.88 18.81
N ARG A 26 -4.12 17.60 18.82
CA ARG A 26 -4.72 16.67 19.77
C ARG A 26 -4.75 15.30 19.12
N PRO A 27 -4.02 14.29 19.63
CA PRO A 27 -4.02 12.95 19.06
C PRO A 27 -5.45 12.45 18.92
N THR A 28 -5.92 12.27 17.68
CA THR A 28 -7.28 11.81 17.43
C THR A 28 -7.29 10.29 17.28
N LYS A 29 -8.24 9.63 17.97
CA LYS A 29 -8.44 8.18 17.81
C LYS A 29 -8.79 7.80 16.36
N GLN A 30 -9.42 8.71 15.61
CA GLN A 30 -9.85 8.48 14.23
C GLN A 30 -8.68 8.33 13.24
N ARG A 31 -7.58 9.08 13.43
CA ARG A 31 -6.38 9.00 12.58
C ARG A 31 -5.34 8.00 13.08
N GLY A 32 -5.56 7.37 14.24
CA GLY A 32 -4.65 6.36 14.80
C GLY A 32 -3.25 6.89 15.12
N GLN A 33 -3.11 8.20 15.37
CA GLN A 33 -1.82 8.85 15.59
C GLN A 33 -1.21 8.42 16.93
N ASN A 34 -0.08 7.70 16.86
CA ASN A 34 0.75 7.35 17.99
C ASN A 34 2.20 7.70 17.62
N PHE A 35 2.75 8.75 18.22
CA PHE A 35 4.09 9.25 17.90
C PHE A 35 5.14 8.48 18.69
N VAL A 36 6.22 8.04 18.03
CA VAL A 36 7.33 7.38 18.72
C VAL A 36 8.14 8.43 19.50
N ILE A 37 8.32 8.21 20.80
CA ILE A 37 8.97 9.16 21.74
C ILE A 37 10.33 8.68 22.25
N ASP A 38 10.84 7.55 21.73
CA ASP A 38 12.11 6.97 22.17
C ASP A 38 13.13 6.88 21.03
N ALA A 39 14.22 7.64 21.18
CA ALA A 39 15.32 7.71 20.22
C ALA A 39 15.98 6.35 19.95
N ASN A 40 16.10 5.51 20.99
CA ASN A 40 16.70 4.18 20.84
C ASN A 40 15.81 3.25 20.00
N THR A 41 14.49 3.38 20.16
CA THR A 41 13.50 2.65 19.37
C THR A 41 13.59 3.01 17.89
N VAL A 42 13.59 4.30 17.52
CA VAL A 42 13.68 4.69 16.10
C VAL A 42 15.02 4.26 15.48
N ARG A 43 16.16 4.41 16.18
CA ARG A 43 17.45 3.88 15.70
C ARG A 43 17.45 2.37 15.51
N ARG A 44 16.78 1.64 16.41
CA ARG A 44 16.59 0.19 16.28
C ARG A 44 15.72 -0.17 15.09
N ILE A 45 14.68 0.61 14.79
CA ILE A 45 13.83 0.42 13.59
C ILE A 45 14.69 0.60 12.34
N VAL A 46 15.44 1.71 12.23
CA VAL A 46 16.32 1.98 11.08
C VAL A 46 17.35 0.87 10.87
N ARG A 47 18.00 0.40 11.95
CA ARG A 47 18.94 -0.72 11.88
C ARG A 47 18.27 -2.03 11.48
N THR A 48 17.09 -2.33 12.03
CA THR A 48 16.32 -3.55 11.68
C THR A 48 15.87 -3.53 10.23
N ALA A 49 15.59 -2.34 9.69
CA ALA A 49 15.22 -2.15 8.30
C ALA A 49 16.39 -2.39 7.33
N GLY A 50 17.63 -2.38 7.85
CA GLY A 50 18.83 -2.54 7.04
C GLY A 50 19.06 -1.36 6.10
N VAL A 51 18.65 -0.15 6.52
CA VAL A 51 18.88 1.10 5.76
C VAL A 51 20.38 1.34 5.61
N ARG A 52 20.78 1.72 4.41
CA ARG A 52 22.17 1.94 4.00
C ARG A 52 22.41 3.41 3.64
N PRO A 53 23.68 3.88 3.64
CA PRO A 53 24.01 5.27 3.30
C PRO A 53 23.62 5.71 1.89
N ASP A 54 23.46 4.77 0.96
CA ASP A 54 23.05 4.98 -0.43
C ASP A 54 21.54 4.80 -0.67
N ASP A 55 20.77 4.45 0.38
CA ASP A 55 19.33 4.25 0.23
C ASP A 55 18.58 5.58 0.04
N VAL A 56 17.55 5.52 -0.81
CA VAL A 56 16.49 6.52 -0.90
C VAL A 56 15.26 5.94 -0.23
N VAL A 57 14.93 6.47 0.95
CA VAL A 57 13.86 5.93 1.78
C VAL A 57 12.58 6.72 1.56
N VAL A 58 11.47 6.01 1.33
CA VAL A 58 10.14 6.58 1.52
C VAL A 58 9.62 6.20 2.91
N GLU A 59 9.07 7.18 3.62
CA GLU A 59 8.36 6.99 4.89
C GLU A 59 6.90 7.40 4.71
N VAL A 60 5.96 6.58 5.20
CA VAL A 60 4.54 6.92 5.19
C VAL A 60 4.07 7.17 6.62
N GLY A 61 3.41 8.30 6.83
CA GLY A 61 2.94 8.74 8.15
C GLY A 61 4.10 9.13 9.08
N PRO A 62 4.95 10.10 8.70
CA PRO A 62 6.08 10.54 9.52
C PRO A 62 5.65 11.16 10.86
N GLY A 63 4.41 11.67 10.93
CA GLY A 63 3.92 12.39 12.10
C GLY A 63 4.78 13.62 12.40
N LEU A 64 5.32 13.68 13.63
CA LEU A 64 6.20 14.77 14.06
C LEU A 64 7.67 14.58 13.62
N GLY A 65 8.00 13.48 12.94
CA GLY A 65 9.32 13.28 12.33
C GLY A 65 10.32 12.47 13.16
N SER A 66 9.92 11.79 14.24
CA SER A 66 10.85 11.01 15.08
C SER A 66 11.61 9.95 14.27
N LEU A 67 10.89 9.21 13.41
CA LEU A 67 11.49 8.18 12.56
C LEU A 67 12.18 8.81 11.34
N THR A 68 11.61 9.88 10.76
CA THR A 68 12.23 10.67 9.69
C THR A 68 13.64 11.14 10.05
N LEU A 69 13.83 11.70 11.24
CA LEU A 69 15.13 12.18 11.73
C LEU A 69 16.12 11.02 11.87
N ALA A 70 15.68 9.88 12.42
CA ALA A 70 16.53 8.69 12.53
C ALA A 70 16.89 8.09 11.16
N LEU A 71 16.01 8.18 10.17
CA LEU A 71 16.30 7.78 8.79
C LEU A 71 17.32 8.73 8.15
N LEU A 72 17.18 10.03 8.35
CA LEU A 72 18.12 11.05 7.87
C LEU A 72 19.51 10.96 8.54
N GLU A 73 19.64 10.35 9.71
CA GLU A 73 20.96 10.00 10.27
C GLU A 73 21.74 9.04 9.35
N VAL A 74 21.07 8.25 8.51
CA VAL A 74 21.69 7.14 7.76
C VAL A 74 21.51 7.26 6.24
N ALA A 75 20.28 7.34 5.74
CA ALA A 75 19.95 7.26 4.30
C ALA A 75 20.50 8.46 3.50
N ASP A 76 20.73 8.32 2.18
CA ASP A 76 21.11 9.50 1.37
C ASP A 76 19.95 10.51 1.32
N ARG A 77 18.71 10.01 1.16
CA ARG A 77 17.50 10.82 1.05
C ARG A 77 16.33 10.18 1.76
N VAL A 78 15.44 11.02 2.30
CA VAL A 78 14.16 10.60 2.87
C VAL A 78 13.04 11.42 2.27
N THR A 79 12.06 10.75 1.68
CA THR A 79 10.80 11.35 1.24
C THR A 79 9.69 10.88 2.16
N ALA A 80 9.06 11.81 2.87
CA ALA A 80 7.93 11.49 3.73
C ALA A 80 6.59 11.78 3.04
N VAL A 81 5.62 10.88 3.21
CA VAL A 81 4.24 11.03 2.75
C VAL A 81 3.35 11.23 3.97
N GLU A 82 2.74 12.41 4.09
CA GLU A 82 1.87 12.76 5.20
C GLU A 82 0.53 13.29 4.67
N ILE A 83 -0.57 12.85 5.28
CA ILE A 83 -1.93 13.22 4.89
C ILE A 83 -2.48 14.35 5.78
N ASP A 84 -1.98 14.48 7.00
CA ASP A 84 -2.42 15.49 7.95
C ASP A 84 -1.81 16.86 7.62
N ASP A 85 -2.66 17.82 7.23
CA ASP A 85 -2.25 19.18 6.83
C ASP A 85 -1.34 19.87 7.85
N VAL A 86 -1.63 19.69 9.15
CA VAL A 86 -0.88 20.36 10.23
C VAL A 86 0.49 19.73 10.39
N LEU A 87 0.56 18.40 10.39
CA LEU A 87 1.83 17.67 10.53
C LEU A 87 2.69 17.84 9.28
N ALA A 88 2.10 17.75 8.09
CA ALA A 88 2.74 18.01 6.82
C ALA A 88 3.34 19.42 6.79
N GLY A 89 2.56 20.45 7.15
CA GLY A 89 3.04 21.83 7.18
C GLY A 89 4.20 22.08 8.17
N ALA A 90 4.23 21.35 9.28
CA ALA A 90 5.23 21.53 10.33
C ALA A 90 6.54 20.75 10.08
N LEU A 91 6.46 19.57 9.48
CA LEU A 91 7.57 18.63 9.40
C LEU A 91 8.85 19.21 8.77
N PRO A 92 8.81 19.97 7.65
CA PRO A 92 10.02 20.56 7.09
C PRO A 92 10.76 21.49 8.07
N ALA A 93 10.02 22.27 8.87
CA ALA A 93 10.60 23.15 9.88
C ALA A 93 11.20 22.35 11.04
N THR A 94 10.55 21.25 11.46
CA THR A 94 11.10 20.33 12.46
C THR A 94 12.42 19.72 11.98
N ILE A 95 12.49 19.26 10.73
CA ILE A 95 13.73 18.71 10.15
C ILE A 95 14.81 19.78 10.06
N ALA A 96 14.51 20.98 9.57
CA ALA A 96 15.49 22.06 9.46
C ALA A 96 16.03 22.50 10.83
N ALA A 97 15.20 22.52 11.87
CA ALA A 97 15.62 22.88 13.23
C ALA A 97 16.50 21.81 13.89
N ARG A 98 16.20 20.53 13.66
CA ARG A 98 16.89 19.41 14.33
C ARG A 98 18.10 18.88 13.57
N MET A 99 18.06 18.92 12.23
CA MET A 99 19.11 18.40 11.35
C MET A 99 19.32 19.32 10.13
N PRO A 100 19.76 20.58 10.34
CA PRO A 100 19.92 21.56 9.26
C PRO A 100 20.86 21.07 8.14
N GLU A 101 21.93 20.35 8.49
CA GLU A 101 22.89 19.80 7.52
C GLU A 101 22.31 18.70 6.60
N ARG A 102 21.10 18.21 6.91
CA ARG A 102 20.41 17.16 6.15
C ARG A 102 19.07 17.64 5.59
N ALA A 103 18.72 18.91 5.76
CA ALA A 103 17.43 19.44 5.32
C ALA A 103 17.26 19.36 3.79
N ASP A 104 18.35 19.49 3.01
CA ASP A 104 18.35 19.32 1.54
C ASP A 104 18.16 17.86 1.08
N ARG A 105 18.29 16.91 2.02
CA ARG A 105 18.07 15.47 1.80
C ARG A 105 16.67 15.01 2.16
N PHE A 106 15.84 15.91 2.65
CA PHE A 106 14.45 15.65 3.00
C PHE A 106 13.50 16.21 1.93
N ALA A 107 12.47 15.43 1.61
CA ALA A 107 11.34 15.90 0.82
C ALA A 107 10.02 15.50 1.50
N LEU A 108 9.00 16.34 1.33
CA LEU A 108 7.65 16.08 1.80
C LEU A 108 6.70 15.97 0.61
N VAL A 109 5.89 14.92 0.62
CA VAL A 109 4.71 14.76 -0.24
C VAL A 109 3.48 14.84 0.66
N HIS A 110 2.77 15.97 0.59
CA HIS A 110 1.51 16.15 1.31
C HIS A 110 0.38 15.50 0.51
N SER A 111 0.06 14.25 0.83
CA SER A 111 -0.94 13.46 0.11
C SER A 111 -1.40 12.25 0.93
N ASP A 112 -2.57 11.71 0.59
CA ASP A 112 -2.92 10.36 0.99
C ASP A 112 -2.01 9.36 0.26
N ALA A 113 -1.30 8.53 1.00
CA ALA A 113 -0.39 7.52 0.44
C ALA A 113 -1.08 6.57 -0.55
N MET A 114 -2.40 6.34 -0.42
CA MET A 114 -3.18 5.55 -1.38
C MET A 114 -3.34 6.21 -2.76
N HIS A 115 -3.08 7.51 -2.88
CA HIS A 115 -3.15 8.27 -4.14
C HIS A 115 -1.78 8.62 -4.72
N VAL A 116 -0.70 8.33 -4.00
CA VAL A 116 0.66 8.60 -4.46
C VAL A 116 1.03 7.64 -5.59
N THR A 117 1.37 8.21 -6.75
CA THR A 117 1.84 7.47 -7.94
C THR A 117 3.27 7.81 -8.34
N GLU A 118 3.80 8.91 -7.81
CA GLU A 118 5.16 9.40 -8.05
C GLU A 118 5.74 10.03 -6.77
N LEU A 119 7.07 10.06 -6.67
CA LEU A 119 7.78 10.70 -5.56
C LEU A 119 8.89 11.60 -6.12
N PRO A 120 9.20 12.73 -5.46
CA PRO A 120 10.29 13.59 -5.87
C PRO A 120 11.65 12.90 -5.71
N GLY A 121 12.59 13.24 -6.59
CA GLY A 121 13.96 12.75 -6.54
C GLY A 121 14.13 11.35 -7.15
N PRO A 122 15.21 10.63 -6.79
CA PRO A 122 15.44 9.28 -7.29
C PRO A 122 14.36 8.31 -6.80
N ALA A 123 14.19 7.20 -7.52
CA ALA A 123 13.25 6.16 -7.14
C ALA A 123 13.61 5.57 -5.75
N PRO A 124 12.61 5.32 -4.88
CA PRO A 124 12.87 4.81 -3.54
C PRO A 124 13.40 3.37 -3.61
N THR A 125 14.44 3.09 -2.82
CA THR A 125 15.04 1.76 -2.65
C THR A 125 14.48 1.05 -1.42
N ALA A 126 13.95 1.79 -0.44
CA ALA A 126 13.38 1.24 0.77
C ALA A 126 12.12 1.97 1.25
N LEU A 127 11.23 1.23 1.92
CA LEU A 127 10.06 1.77 2.64
C LEU A 127 10.22 1.48 4.13
N VAL A 128 10.27 2.53 4.96
CA VAL A 128 10.32 2.38 6.42
C VAL A 128 9.24 3.24 7.04
N ALA A 129 8.28 2.63 7.74
CA ALA A 129 7.09 3.36 8.18
C ALA A 129 6.51 2.84 9.50
N ASN A 130 5.96 3.76 10.30
CA ASN A 130 5.02 3.45 11.37
C ASN A 130 3.59 3.64 10.85
N LEU A 131 3.02 2.59 10.28
CA LEU A 131 1.78 2.73 9.51
C LEU A 131 0.55 2.91 10.41
N PRO A 132 -0.39 3.80 10.04
CA PRO A 132 -1.66 3.94 10.74
C PRO A 132 -2.46 2.62 10.69
N TYR A 133 -2.99 2.21 11.84
CA TYR A 133 -3.50 0.85 12.04
C TYR A 133 -4.69 0.49 11.14
N ASN A 134 -5.53 1.45 10.81
CA ASN A 134 -6.74 1.25 10.00
C ASN A 134 -6.46 1.08 8.51
N VAL A 135 -5.32 1.55 8.00
CA VAL A 135 -5.00 1.57 6.56
C VAL A 135 -3.64 0.93 6.23
N ALA A 136 -2.95 0.35 7.21
CA ALA A 136 -1.59 -0.16 7.03
C ALA A 136 -1.43 -1.17 5.88
N VAL A 137 -2.30 -2.18 5.80
CA VAL A 137 -2.18 -3.23 4.75
C VAL A 137 -2.45 -2.65 3.36
N PRO A 138 -3.57 -1.93 3.10
CA PRO A 138 -3.77 -1.26 1.80
C PRO A 138 -2.61 -0.37 1.38
N VAL A 139 -2.11 0.48 2.28
CA VAL A 139 -0.98 1.39 2.00
C VAL A 139 0.28 0.61 1.66
N LEU A 140 0.62 -0.42 2.44
CA LEU A 140 1.78 -1.28 2.17
C LEU A 140 1.71 -1.91 0.77
N LEU A 141 0.56 -2.50 0.41
CA LEU A 141 0.41 -3.16 -0.89
C LEU A 141 0.42 -2.16 -2.04
N HIS A 142 -0.20 -0.99 -1.86
CA HIS A 142 -0.17 0.11 -2.84
C HIS A 142 1.26 0.58 -3.11
N MET A 143 2.04 0.86 -2.07
CA MET A 143 3.43 1.32 -2.22
C MET A 143 4.30 0.26 -2.90
N LEU A 144 4.15 -1.02 -2.56
CA LEU A 144 4.88 -2.12 -3.21
C LEU A 144 4.47 -2.35 -4.66
N GLU A 145 3.23 -2.03 -5.03
CA GLU A 145 2.76 -2.08 -6.41
C GLU A 145 3.31 -0.91 -7.23
N THR A 146 3.15 0.30 -6.71
CA THR A 146 3.49 1.55 -7.39
C THR A 146 5.00 1.72 -7.58
N PHE A 147 5.79 1.31 -6.60
CA PHE A 147 7.25 1.49 -6.60
C PHE A 147 7.98 0.13 -6.63
N PRO A 148 8.15 -0.47 -7.83
CA PRO A 148 8.86 -1.74 -7.96
C PRO A 148 10.36 -1.64 -7.59
N SER A 149 10.92 -0.43 -7.52
CA SER A 149 12.28 -0.15 -7.06
C SER A 149 12.49 -0.40 -5.56
N ILE A 150 11.43 -0.48 -4.76
CA ILE A 150 11.55 -0.77 -3.32
C ILE A 150 12.01 -2.20 -3.13
N GLU A 151 13.26 -2.38 -2.70
CA GLU A 151 13.89 -3.67 -2.43
C GLU A 151 13.62 -4.16 -1.01
N ARG A 152 13.60 -3.23 -0.05
CA ARG A 152 13.55 -3.49 1.38
C ARG A 152 12.41 -2.70 2.02
N THR A 153 11.58 -3.39 2.79
CA THR A 153 10.52 -2.74 3.57
C THR A 153 10.59 -3.16 5.02
N LEU A 154 10.46 -2.21 5.93
CA LEU A 154 10.19 -2.47 7.33
C LEU A 154 9.01 -1.60 7.78
N VAL A 155 7.91 -2.25 8.15
CA VAL A 155 6.74 -1.55 8.69
C VAL A 155 6.50 -1.92 10.14
N MET A 156 6.13 -0.91 10.92
CA MET A 156 5.56 -1.08 12.24
C MET A 156 4.03 -0.97 12.12
N VAL A 157 3.35 -1.97 12.65
CA VAL A 157 1.88 -2.09 12.68
C VAL A 157 1.43 -2.69 14.01
N GLN A 158 0.13 -2.78 14.27
CA GLN A 158 -0.35 -3.54 15.45
C GLN A 158 0.16 -4.98 15.44
N SER A 159 0.43 -5.55 16.61
CA SER A 159 1.02 -6.90 16.68
C SER A 159 0.20 -7.95 15.92
N GLU A 160 -1.13 -7.92 16.00
CA GLU A 160 -1.99 -8.87 15.28
C GLU A 160 -1.90 -8.73 13.75
N VAL A 161 -1.71 -7.51 13.26
CA VAL A 161 -1.56 -7.24 11.82
C VAL A 161 -0.19 -7.72 11.37
N ALA A 162 0.84 -7.50 12.18
CA ALA A 162 2.17 -8.02 11.91
C ALA A 162 2.21 -9.56 11.90
N ASP A 163 1.51 -10.21 12.84
CA ASP A 163 1.37 -11.67 12.88
C ASP A 163 0.62 -12.18 11.65
N ARG A 164 -0.42 -11.47 11.22
CA ARG A 164 -1.17 -11.81 10.01
C ARG A 164 -0.34 -11.65 8.74
N LEU A 165 0.41 -10.56 8.59
CA LEU A 165 1.27 -10.34 7.42
C LEU A 165 2.35 -11.43 7.30
N ALA A 166 2.98 -11.79 8.42
CA ALA A 166 4.06 -12.78 8.47
C ALA A 166 3.59 -14.23 8.65
N ALA A 167 2.28 -14.49 8.69
CA ALA A 167 1.76 -15.85 8.85
C ALA A 167 2.13 -16.72 7.64
N ALA A 168 2.51 -17.97 7.91
CA ALA A 168 2.70 -19.00 6.90
C ALA A 168 1.40 -19.78 6.62
N PRO A 169 1.27 -20.42 5.44
CA PRO A 169 0.16 -21.32 5.16
C PRO A 169 -0.03 -22.40 6.23
N GLY A 170 -1.29 -22.77 6.48
CA GLY A 170 -1.70 -23.72 7.52
C GLY A 170 -1.89 -23.09 8.91
N SER A 171 -1.50 -21.84 9.13
CA SER A 171 -1.75 -21.11 10.38
C SER A 171 -3.17 -20.53 10.46
N LYS A 172 -3.76 -20.53 11.66
CA LYS A 172 -5.08 -19.89 11.93
C LYS A 172 -5.09 -18.38 11.68
N VAL A 173 -3.93 -17.73 11.75
CA VAL A 173 -3.80 -16.27 11.55
C VAL A 173 -3.66 -15.93 10.06
N TYR A 174 -3.26 -16.90 9.23
CA TYR A 174 -3.06 -16.73 7.79
C TYR A 174 -4.31 -16.21 7.08
N GLY A 175 -4.14 -15.37 6.07
CA GLY A 175 -5.25 -14.73 5.38
C GLY A 175 -4.84 -13.92 4.16
N VAL A 176 -5.79 -13.14 3.64
CA VAL A 176 -5.60 -12.26 2.48
C VAL A 176 -4.34 -11.39 2.58
N PRO A 177 -4.04 -10.71 3.72
CA PRO A 177 -2.82 -9.91 3.82
C PRO A 177 -1.54 -10.74 3.70
N SER A 178 -1.53 -11.96 4.25
CA SER A 178 -0.39 -12.88 4.18
C SER A 178 -0.08 -13.22 2.73
N VAL A 179 -1.09 -13.64 1.96
CA VAL A 179 -0.94 -14.03 0.56
C VAL A 179 -0.54 -12.83 -0.31
N LYS A 180 -1.26 -11.71 -0.17
CA LYS A 180 -1.03 -10.51 -1.00
C LYS A 180 0.31 -9.85 -0.72
N ALA A 181 0.81 -9.88 0.52
CA ALA A 181 2.17 -9.41 0.80
C ALA A 181 3.23 -10.35 0.20
N ASN A 182 3.01 -11.67 0.30
CA ASN A 182 3.92 -12.67 -0.27
C ASN A 182 4.01 -12.64 -1.81
N TRP A 183 3.01 -12.06 -2.49
CA TRP A 183 3.07 -11.77 -3.93
C TRP A 183 4.25 -10.86 -4.30
N TYR A 184 4.56 -9.86 -3.46
CA TYR A 184 5.60 -8.87 -3.75
C TYR A 184 6.97 -9.25 -3.18
N ALA A 185 6.98 -9.90 -2.01
CA ALA A 185 8.18 -10.02 -1.19
C ALA A 185 8.14 -11.25 -0.28
N GLU A 186 9.31 -11.68 0.19
CA GLU A 186 9.40 -12.59 1.33
C GLU A 186 9.08 -11.82 2.62
N VAL A 187 8.10 -12.30 3.39
CA VAL A 187 7.57 -11.60 4.57
C VAL A 187 7.96 -12.33 5.84
N LYS A 188 8.53 -11.61 6.81
CA LYS A 188 8.88 -12.18 8.12
C LYS A 188 8.64 -11.20 9.26
N ARG A 189 8.35 -11.75 10.45
CA ARG A 189 8.35 -10.97 11.69
C ARG A 189 9.78 -10.55 12.01
N ALA A 190 9.98 -9.26 12.28
CA ALA A 190 11.28 -8.67 12.57
C ALA A 190 11.44 -8.21 14.02
N GLY A 191 10.37 -8.25 14.82
CA GLY A 191 10.41 -7.95 16.25
C GLY A 191 9.08 -7.44 16.81
N ALA A 192 9.14 -6.98 18.06
CA ALA A 192 8.04 -6.36 18.79
C ALA A 192 8.46 -5.03 19.42
N ILE A 193 7.52 -4.10 19.53
CA ILE A 193 7.73 -2.76 20.09
C ILE A 193 6.64 -2.55 21.14
N GLY A 194 7.06 -2.35 22.39
CA GLY A 194 6.12 -2.16 23.50
C GLY A 194 5.42 -0.80 23.43
N ARG A 195 4.17 -0.73 23.87
CA ARG A 195 3.34 0.50 23.80
C ARG A 195 3.90 1.75 24.51
N ASN A 196 4.83 1.58 25.46
CA ASN A 196 5.33 2.69 26.29
C ASN A 196 6.29 3.64 25.55
N VAL A 197 6.73 3.27 24.34
CA VAL A 197 7.58 4.11 23.49
C VAL A 197 6.77 5.05 22.60
N PHE A 198 5.45 5.12 22.82
CA PHE A 198 4.53 5.96 22.04
C PHE A 198 3.83 7.00 22.91
N TRP A 199 3.50 8.12 22.29
CA TRP A 199 2.56 9.10 22.84
C TRP A 199 1.51 9.50 21.80
N PRO A 200 0.21 9.40 22.12
CA PRO A 200 -0.34 8.64 23.25
C PRO A 200 0.03 7.16 23.13
N ALA A 201 0.01 6.42 24.24
CA ALA A 201 0.27 4.99 24.21
C ALA A 201 -0.92 4.26 23.56
N PRO A 202 -0.69 3.36 22.59
CA PRO A 202 -1.74 2.54 22.02
C PRO A 202 -2.25 1.48 23.02
N ASN A 203 -3.44 0.96 22.76
CA ASN A 203 -4.06 -0.08 23.60
C ASN A 203 -3.41 -1.47 23.44
N VAL A 204 -2.65 -1.66 22.36
CA VAL A 204 -2.00 -2.92 21.99
C VAL A 204 -0.53 -2.67 21.66
N ASP A 205 0.28 -3.71 21.75
CA ASP A 205 1.68 -3.63 21.34
C ASP A 205 1.82 -3.64 19.82
N SER A 206 2.96 -3.15 19.34
CA SER A 206 3.28 -3.06 17.92
C SER A 206 4.24 -4.17 17.50
N GLY A 207 4.15 -4.57 16.23
CA GLY A 207 5.02 -5.53 15.59
C GLY A 207 5.79 -4.93 14.42
N LEU A 208 7.04 -5.35 14.27
CA LEU A 208 7.83 -5.04 13.09
C LEU A 208 7.71 -6.19 12.09
N VAL A 209 7.43 -5.87 10.83
CA VAL A 209 7.42 -6.82 9.71
C VAL A 209 8.44 -6.37 8.68
N SER A 210 9.35 -7.27 8.34
CA SER A 210 10.32 -7.10 7.26
C SER A 210 9.78 -7.77 6.01
N LEU A 211 9.84 -7.06 4.88
CA LEU A 211 9.57 -7.59 3.56
C LEU A 211 10.80 -7.36 2.68
N VAL A 212 11.31 -8.40 2.05
CA VAL A 212 12.40 -8.32 1.09
C VAL A 212 11.85 -8.68 -0.28
N ARG A 213 11.92 -7.76 -1.23
CA ARG A 213 11.40 -7.98 -2.58
C ARG A 213 12.09 -9.20 -3.20
N ARG A 214 11.31 -10.03 -3.86
CA ARG A 214 11.83 -11.21 -4.56
C ARG A 214 12.68 -10.77 -5.75
N THR A 215 13.90 -11.30 -5.86
CA THR A 215 14.78 -11.03 -7.01
C THR A 215 14.18 -11.56 -8.32
N GLU A 216 13.51 -12.72 -8.25
CA GLU A 216 12.70 -13.26 -9.34
C GLU A 216 11.21 -13.13 -8.96
N PRO A 217 10.41 -12.36 -9.74
CA PRO A 217 8.96 -12.34 -9.56
C PRO A 217 8.35 -13.74 -9.69
N LEU A 218 7.14 -13.95 -9.16
CA LEU A 218 6.42 -15.20 -9.33
C LEU A 218 6.25 -15.51 -10.82
N LYS A 219 6.68 -16.71 -11.22
CA LYS A 219 6.51 -17.20 -12.59
C LYS A 219 5.05 -17.61 -12.77
N THR A 220 4.27 -16.74 -13.42
CA THR A 220 2.87 -16.99 -13.72
C THR A 220 2.41 -16.22 -14.96
N THR A 221 1.43 -16.75 -15.68
CA THR A 221 0.73 -16.07 -16.79
C THR A 221 -0.48 -15.26 -16.33
N ALA A 222 -0.95 -15.49 -15.09
CA ALA A 222 -2.04 -14.74 -14.51
C ALA A 222 -1.58 -13.35 -14.05
N SER A 223 -2.40 -12.33 -14.33
CA SER A 223 -2.18 -11.00 -13.81
C SER A 223 -2.38 -10.97 -12.29
N ARG A 224 -1.72 -10.02 -11.61
CA ARG A 224 -1.93 -9.75 -10.19
C ARG A 224 -3.43 -9.63 -9.83
N ARG A 225 -4.21 -8.95 -10.67
CA ARG A 225 -5.65 -8.74 -10.43
C ARG A 225 -6.42 -10.06 -10.45
N GLU A 226 -6.09 -10.97 -11.36
CA GLU A 226 -6.69 -12.31 -11.43
C GLU A 226 -6.33 -13.13 -10.20
N VAL A 227 -5.05 -13.14 -9.80
CA VAL A 227 -4.60 -13.85 -8.59
C VAL A 227 -5.29 -13.30 -7.34
N PHE A 228 -5.34 -11.97 -7.19
CA PHE A 228 -5.96 -11.34 -6.03
C PHE A 228 -7.47 -11.62 -5.96
N ALA A 229 -8.16 -11.72 -7.10
CA ALA A 229 -9.56 -12.09 -7.16
C ALA A 229 -9.81 -13.52 -6.62
N VAL A 230 -8.95 -14.49 -6.98
CA VAL A 230 -9.03 -15.86 -6.41
C VAL A 230 -8.79 -15.83 -4.91
N VAL A 231 -7.76 -15.11 -4.46
CA VAL A 231 -7.42 -14.99 -3.03
C VAL A 231 -8.61 -14.43 -2.26
N ASP A 232 -9.19 -13.33 -2.71
CA ASP A 232 -10.32 -12.70 -2.04
C ASP A 232 -11.54 -13.64 -2.01
N ALA A 233 -11.83 -14.34 -3.10
CA ALA A 233 -12.91 -15.34 -3.16
C ALA A 233 -12.68 -16.52 -2.20
N ALA A 234 -11.45 -17.05 -2.12
CA ALA A 234 -11.10 -18.18 -1.25
C ALA A 234 -11.26 -17.84 0.24
N PHE A 235 -10.96 -16.60 0.64
CA PHE A 235 -11.06 -16.15 2.02
C PHE A 235 -12.41 -15.52 2.40
N ALA A 236 -13.31 -15.26 1.44
CA ALA A 236 -14.66 -14.77 1.72
C ALA A 236 -15.46 -15.72 2.61
N GLN A 237 -15.19 -17.03 2.54
CA GLN A 237 -15.86 -18.07 3.32
C GLN A 237 -14.85 -19.04 3.96
N ARG A 238 -14.03 -18.54 4.89
CA ARG A 238 -12.89 -19.23 5.54
C ARG A 238 -13.10 -20.69 5.98
N ARG A 239 -14.33 -21.07 6.37
CA ARG A 239 -14.64 -22.43 6.86
C ARG A 239 -14.96 -23.44 5.74
N LYS A 240 -15.22 -22.96 4.51
CA LYS A 240 -15.57 -23.82 3.38
C LYS A 240 -14.32 -24.34 2.67
N THR A 241 -14.47 -25.47 2.01
CA THR A 241 -13.46 -25.98 1.06
C THR A 241 -13.35 -25.05 -0.14
N LEU A 242 -12.22 -25.08 -0.85
CA LEU A 242 -11.96 -24.25 -2.02
C LEU A 242 -13.01 -24.45 -3.11
N ARG A 243 -13.46 -25.69 -3.36
CA ARG A 243 -14.55 -25.97 -4.31
C ARG A 243 -15.80 -25.13 -4.03
N ALA A 244 -16.17 -24.99 -2.76
CA ALA A 244 -17.37 -24.26 -2.36
C ALA A 244 -17.11 -22.75 -2.24
N ALA A 245 -15.93 -22.33 -1.78
CA ALA A 245 -15.57 -20.93 -1.67
C ALA A 245 -15.39 -20.25 -3.04
N LEU A 246 -14.80 -20.97 -4.00
CA LEU A 246 -14.51 -20.47 -5.35
C LEU A 246 -15.66 -20.67 -6.35
N ALA A 247 -16.77 -21.30 -5.94
CA ALA A 247 -17.89 -21.59 -6.85
C ALA A 247 -18.45 -20.32 -7.53
N GLY A 248 -18.59 -19.22 -6.79
CA GLY A 248 -19.06 -17.95 -7.36
C GLY A 248 -18.03 -17.28 -8.28
N TRP A 249 -16.74 -17.42 -7.96
CA TRP A 249 -15.64 -16.87 -8.75
C TRP A 249 -15.46 -17.63 -10.08
N ALA A 250 -15.55 -18.96 -10.05
CA ALA A 250 -15.44 -19.81 -11.23
C ALA A 250 -16.77 -20.00 -11.99
N GLY A 251 -17.87 -19.43 -11.50
CA GLY A 251 -19.21 -19.58 -12.08
C GLY A 251 -19.98 -20.84 -11.67
N SER A 252 -19.30 -21.90 -11.21
CA SER A 252 -19.95 -23.07 -10.58
C SER A 252 -18.99 -23.88 -9.69
N PRO A 253 -19.49 -24.75 -8.79
CA PRO A 253 -18.64 -25.69 -8.05
C PRO A 253 -17.85 -26.65 -8.94
N ALA A 254 -18.40 -27.05 -10.10
CA ALA A 254 -17.73 -27.95 -11.03
C ALA A 254 -16.57 -27.25 -11.76
N ALA A 255 -16.78 -26.00 -12.21
CA ALA A 255 -15.73 -25.18 -12.80
C ALA A 255 -14.61 -24.87 -11.79
N ALA A 256 -14.97 -24.57 -10.53
CA ALA A 256 -13.99 -24.39 -9.46
C ALA A 256 -13.15 -25.65 -9.23
N GLU A 257 -13.79 -26.83 -9.21
CA GLU A 257 -13.10 -28.11 -9.07
C GLU A 257 -12.16 -28.39 -10.25
N ALA A 258 -12.58 -28.14 -11.48
CA ALA A 258 -11.74 -28.29 -12.68
C ALA A 258 -10.48 -27.40 -12.60
N ALA A 259 -10.64 -26.13 -12.24
CA ALA A 259 -9.51 -25.19 -12.09
C ALA A 259 -8.55 -25.63 -10.96
N LEU A 260 -9.08 -26.09 -9.82
CA LEU A 260 -8.29 -26.59 -8.69
C LEU A 260 -7.47 -27.82 -9.07
N VAL A 261 -8.09 -28.81 -9.73
CA VAL A 261 -7.41 -30.03 -10.17
C VAL A 261 -6.33 -29.72 -11.20
N ALA A 262 -6.60 -28.85 -12.18
CA ALA A 262 -5.62 -28.41 -13.17
C ALA A 262 -4.42 -27.70 -12.52
N ALA A 263 -4.66 -26.91 -11.47
CA ALA A 263 -3.62 -26.24 -10.69
C ALA A 263 -2.82 -27.17 -9.74
N GLY A 264 -3.20 -28.46 -9.67
CA GLY A 264 -2.60 -29.44 -8.75
C GLY A 264 -3.02 -29.25 -7.30
N VAL A 265 -4.18 -28.64 -7.03
CA VAL A 265 -4.70 -28.33 -5.70
C VAL A 265 -5.92 -29.18 -5.39
N SER A 266 -5.97 -29.75 -4.18
CA SER A 266 -7.14 -30.52 -3.73
C SER A 266 -8.40 -29.64 -3.64
N PRO A 267 -9.53 -30.04 -4.24
CA PRO A 267 -10.81 -29.33 -4.10
C PRO A 267 -11.34 -29.26 -2.65
N GLN A 268 -10.85 -30.15 -1.78
CA GLN A 268 -11.19 -30.25 -0.36
C GLN A 268 -10.28 -29.39 0.52
N ALA A 269 -9.17 -28.86 -0.01
CA ALA A 269 -8.33 -27.92 0.71
C ALA A 269 -9.11 -26.64 1.08
N ARG A 270 -8.58 -25.87 2.02
CA ARG A 270 -9.10 -24.55 2.41
C ARG A 270 -8.08 -23.49 2.02
N GLY A 271 -8.54 -22.27 1.76
CA GLY A 271 -7.66 -21.17 1.35
C GLY A 271 -6.50 -20.91 2.32
N GLU A 272 -6.68 -21.21 3.60
CA GLU A 272 -5.64 -21.03 4.61
C GLU A 272 -4.43 -21.98 4.45
N ALA A 273 -4.55 -23.06 3.68
CA ALA A 273 -3.48 -24.02 3.44
C ALA A 273 -2.60 -23.68 2.23
N LEU A 274 -2.99 -22.70 1.41
CA LEU A 274 -2.37 -22.42 0.12
C LEU A 274 -1.29 -21.34 0.20
N THR A 275 -0.22 -21.56 -0.55
CA THR A 275 0.81 -20.59 -0.93
C THR A 275 0.31 -19.60 -1.99
N VAL A 276 1.02 -18.48 -2.18
CA VAL A 276 0.68 -17.51 -3.23
C VAL A 276 0.92 -18.08 -4.64
N GLU A 277 1.88 -18.98 -4.79
CA GLU A 277 2.17 -19.71 -6.03
C GLU A 277 1.04 -20.66 -6.41
N GLU A 278 0.42 -21.34 -5.44
CA GLU A 278 -0.78 -22.15 -5.68
C GLU A 278 -1.97 -21.30 -6.09
N PHE A 279 -2.18 -20.15 -5.46
CA PHE A 279 -3.21 -19.20 -5.89
C PHE A 279 -2.97 -18.69 -7.31
N ALA A 280 -1.72 -18.43 -7.69
CA ALA A 280 -1.37 -18.05 -9.04
C ALA A 280 -1.73 -19.13 -10.07
N ARG A 281 -1.37 -20.40 -9.81
CA ARG A 281 -1.75 -21.53 -10.67
C ARG A 281 -3.26 -21.70 -10.80
N ILE A 282 -4.02 -21.53 -9.71
CA ILE A 282 -5.49 -21.58 -9.77
C ILE A 282 -6.04 -20.50 -10.72
N ALA A 283 -5.49 -19.28 -10.65
CA ALA A 283 -5.91 -18.19 -11.51
C ALA A 283 -5.61 -18.45 -13.00
N GLU A 284 -4.52 -19.15 -13.32
CA GLU A 284 -4.17 -19.55 -14.70
C GLU A 284 -5.17 -20.53 -15.31
N HIS A 285 -5.82 -21.34 -14.48
CA HIS A 285 -6.78 -22.37 -14.89
C HIS A 285 -8.24 -21.96 -14.75
N ALA A 286 -8.52 -20.67 -14.53
CA ALA A 286 -9.88 -20.15 -14.54
C ALA A 286 -10.50 -20.27 -15.94
N GLU A 287 -11.63 -20.97 -16.09
CA GLU A 287 -12.42 -20.90 -17.32
C GLU A 287 -13.00 -19.48 -17.45
N ARG A 288 -12.50 -18.71 -18.42
CA ARG A 288 -12.99 -17.37 -18.69
C ARG A 288 -14.36 -17.45 -19.36
N PRO A 289 -15.41 -16.82 -18.83
CA PRO A 289 -16.64 -16.63 -19.59
C PRO A 289 -16.32 -15.69 -20.78
N GLY A 290 -16.16 -16.23 -21.99
CA GLY A 290 -16.06 -15.44 -23.23
C GLY A 290 -14.76 -15.49 -24.04
N GLY A 291 -13.86 -16.44 -23.82
CA GLY A 291 -12.70 -16.65 -24.71
C GLY A 291 -12.98 -17.67 -25.80
N ALA A 292 -13.47 -17.24 -26.96
CA ALA A 292 -13.55 -18.11 -28.14
C ALA A 292 -12.17 -18.72 -28.46
N GLY A 293 -12.14 -20.04 -28.64
CA GLY A 293 -10.93 -20.83 -28.75
C GLY A 293 -9.96 -20.37 -29.84
N GLY A 294 -8.68 -20.28 -29.47
CA GLY A 294 -7.57 -20.30 -30.41
C GLY A 294 -7.39 -21.71 -30.98
N ALA A 295 -8.33 -22.15 -31.82
CA ALA A 295 -8.09 -23.32 -32.66
C ALA A 295 -7.08 -22.92 -33.73
N LYS A 296 -5.90 -23.53 -33.74
CA LYS A 296 -4.92 -23.39 -34.83
C LYS A 296 -5.58 -23.88 -36.14
N PRO A 297 -5.66 -23.09 -37.22
CA PRO A 297 -6.10 -23.59 -38.51
C PRO A 297 -5.04 -24.55 -39.05
N GLY A 298 -5.43 -25.80 -39.25
CA GLY A 298 -4.61 -26.81 -39.92
C GLY A 298 -4.34 -26.42 -41.37
N GLU A 299 -3.14 -26.78 -41.82
CA GLU A 299 -2.73 -26.73 -43.22
C GLU A 299 -3.75 -27.46 -44.10
N ARG A 300 -4.33 -26.74 -45.06
CA ARG A 300 -4.92 -27.33 -46.26
C ARG A 300 -4.21 -26.75 -47.47
N THR A 301 -3.42 -27.61 -48.08
CA THR A 301 -2.89 -27.53 -49.44
C THR A 301 -4.03 -27.42 -50.46
N GLY A 302 -3.90 -26.57 -51.48
CA GLY A 302 -4.57 -26.80 -52.77
C GLY A 302 -5.12 -25.58 -53.54
N ARG A 303 -4.27 -25.05 -54.43
CA ARG A 303 -4.54 -24.77 -55.86
C ARG A 303 -5.37 -23.54 -56.31
N ALA A 304 -4.63 -22.65 -56.99
CA ALA A 304 -4.91 -21.75 -58.12
C ALA A 304 -6.33 -21.62 -58.73
N GLY A 305 -6.70 -20.36 -59.02
CA GLY A 305 -7.75 -19.99 -59.98
C GLY A 305 -7.95 -18.47 -60.08
N SER A 306 -7.48 -17.87 -61.16
CA SER A 306 -7.57 -16.46 -61.57
C SER A 306 -8.97 -16.04 -62.03
N SER A 307 -9.37 -14.78 -61.79
CA SER A 307 -9.90 -13.79 -62.78
C SER A 307 -10.87 -12.76 -62.16
N GLU A 308 -10.51 -11.47 -62.26
CA GLU A 308 -11.39 -10.28 -62.30
C GLU A 308 -12.22 -10.23 -63.62
N PRO A 309 -13.13 -9.24 -63.93
CA PRO A 309 -13.29 -7.88 -63.37
C PRO A 309 -14.72 -7.24 -63.30
N ALA A 310 -14.74 -5.99 -62.79
CA ALA A 310 -15.46 -4.79 -63.26
C ALA A 310 -16.89 -4.40 -62.79
N GLY A 311 -17.02 -3.08 -62.50
CA GLY A 311 -18.23 -2.25 -62.72
C GLY A 311 -18.74 -1.46 -61.49
N SER A 312 -18.33 -0.19 -61.28
CA SER A 312 -19.09 1.08 -61.50
C SER A 312 -20.29 1.30 -60.55
N ALA A 313 -20.66 2.47 -60.02
CA ALA A 313 -20.29 3.88 -60.10
C ALA A 313 -21.04 4.62 -58.95
N GLY A 314 -20.66 5.87 -58.63
CA GLY A 314 -21.56 6.82 -57.94
C GLY A 314 -20.95 7.64 -56.81
N SER A 315 -20.43 8.83 -57.13
CA SER A 315 -20.20 9.97 -56.22
C SER A 315 -21.48 10.87 -56.20
N PRO A 316 -21.53 12.08 -55.58
CA PRO A 316 -20.59 12.77 -54.66
C PRO A 316 -21.24 13.53 -53.46
N GLY A 317 -20.40 13.89 -52.47
CA GLY A 317 -20.33 15.23 -51.83
C GLY A 317 -21.39 15.67 -50.78
N PRO A 318 -21.24 16.89 -50.22
CA PRO A 318 -20.30 17.19 -49.12
C PRO A 318 -20.91 18.05 -47.96
N ALA A 319 -20.10 18.27 -46.90
CA ALA A 319 -20.06 19.41 -45.94
C ALA A 319 -21.38 19.85 -45.23
N GLY A 320 -21.45 20.29 -43.97
CA GLY A 320 -20.53 20.92 -43.02
C GLY A 320 -21.29 22.09 -42.34
N SER A 321 -21.29 22.19 -41.01
CA SER A 321 -21.65 23.38 -40.18
C SER A 321 -21.76 22.93 -38.71
N SER A 322 -20.94 23.38 -37.75
CA SER A 322 -20.88 24.71 -37.10
C SER A 322 -22.18 25.15 -36.41
N GLU A 323 -22.16 25.22 -35.06
CA GLU A 323 -22.72 26.27 -34.18
C GLU A 323 -22.52 25.82 -32.71
N ALA A 324 -21.73 26.51 -31.89
CA ALA A 324 -22.00 27.77 -31.16
C ALA A 324 -22.86 27.59 -29.89
N ALA A 325 -22.29 28.05 -28.77
CA ALA A 325 -22.81 28.01 -27.40
C ALA A 325 -24.01 28.97 -27.16
N PRO A 326 -24.60 28.94 -25.95
CA PRO A 326 -24.51 30.16 -25.14
C PRO A 326 -24.30 29.96 -23.63
N SER A 327 -23.73 31.02 -23.03
CA SER A 327 -23.54 31.33 -21.61
C SER A 327 -24.82 31.62 -20.84
N ALA A 328 -24.83 31.42 -19.50
CA ALA A 328 -25.21 32.43 -18.48
C ALA A 328 -25.19 31.89 -17.02
N LYS A 329 -24.20 32.39 -16.24
CA LYS A 329 -24.23 33.07 -14.91
C LYS A 329 -25.08 32.60 -13.68
N PRO A 330 -24.71 33.07 -12.45
CA PRO A 330 -24.73 32.29 -11.19
C PRO A 330 -25.68 32.81 -10.08
N ALA A 331 -25.82 32.04 -9.00
CA ALA A 331 -26.25 32.41 -7.63
C ALA A 331 -26.17 31.11 -6.77
N ASP A 332 -25.99 31.04 -5.44
CA ASP A 332 -26.10 32.00 -4.35
C ASP A 332 -25.45 31.39 -3.09
N THR A 333 -25.03 32.22 -2.14
CA THR A 333 -24.62 31.83 -0.78
C THR A 333 -25.73 32.24 0.21
N PRO A 334 -25.95 31.48 1.29
CA PRO A 334 -26.09 32.14 2.60
C PRO A 334 -25.32 31.37 3.70
N ALA A 335 -24.47 32.01 4.50
CA ALA A 335 -24.73 32.93 5.62
C ALA A 335 -24.66 32.23 6.98
N ALA A 336 -23.88 32.86 7.86
CA ALA A 336 -23.57 32.47 9.22
C ALA A 336 -24.73 32.67 10.19
N ALA A 337 -24.72 31.92 11.30
CA ALA A 337 -25.40 32.29 12.54
C ALA A 337 -24.45 32.07 13.72
N GLN A 338 -24.18 33.16 14.43
CA GLN A 338 -23.49 33.22 15.71
C GLN A 338 -24.50 33.22 16.88
N HIS A 339 -23.97 33.03 18.09
CA HIS A 339 -24.50 33.42 19.42
C HIS A 339 -25.42 32.46 20.21
N ALA A 340 -24.84 31.88 21.26
CA ALA A 340 -25.37 31.77 22.64
C ALA A 340 -24.23 31.29 23.57
N VAL A 341 -23.49 32.19 24.23
CA VAL A 341 -23.67 32.71 25.62
C VAL A 341 -23.46 31.65 26.72
N HIS A 342 -22.41 31.91 27.50
CA HIS A 342 -22.00 31.33 28.78
C HIS A 342 -23.12 31.20 29.83
N LYS A 343 -23.07 30.11 30.62
CA LYS A 343 -23.27 30.15 32.08
C LYS A 343 -22.41 29.09 32.78
N GLU A 344 -21.69 29.56 33.79
CA GLU A 344 -20.77 28.84 34.70
C GLU A 344 -21.51 28.07 35.83
N PRO A 345 -20.80 27.29 36.68
CA PRO A 345 -21.31 26.07 37.30
C PRO A 345 -21.84 26.24 38.74
N GLY A 346 -22.72 25.32 39.13
CA GLY A 346 -23.22 25.16 40.50
C GLY A 346 -22.58 23.98 41.22
N GLN A 347 -22.05 24.26 42.40
CA GLN A 347 -21.56 23.35 43.42
C GLN A 347 -22.64 22.36 43.92
N LYS A 348 -22.31 21.07 44.01
CA LYS A 348 -22.25 20.26 45.24
C LYS A 348 -21.81 18.84 44.92
#